data_AF-A0A925ASB4-F1
#
_entry.id   AF-A0A925ASB4-F1
#
_cell.length_a   1.000
_cell.length_b   1.000
_cell.length_c   1.000
_cell.angle_alpha   90.00
_cell.angle_beta   90.00
_cell.angle_gamma   90.00
#
_symmetry.space_group_name_H-M   'P 1'
#
loop_
_entity.id
_entity.type
_entity.pdbx_description
1 polymer ?
#
loop_
_entity_poly.entity_id
_entity_poly.type
_entity_poly.pdbx_seq_one_letter_code
_entity_poly.pdbx_strand_id
1 'polypeptide(L)' 'MSIFGQEASDAIAWKLNTRPRKSLGFECPAELFTPDASDFRQHHAALFALQP' A
#
# COMPACT_ATOMS: atom_id res chain seq x y z
N MET A 1 17.43 -4.39 16.05
CA MET A 1 17.49 -4.31 14.58
C MET A 1 16.74 -5.52 14.05
N SER A 2 15.77 -5.32 13.15
CA SER A 2 15.05 -6.45 12.54
C SER A 2 16.06 -7.40 11.88
N ILE A 3 15.76 -8.70 11.86
CA ILE A 3 16.58 -9.71 11.16
C ILE A 3 16.61 -9.45 9.64
N PHE A 4 15.63 -8.67 9.16
CA PHE A 4 15.54 -8.18 7.80
C PHE A 4 16.26 -6.83 7.68
N GLY A 5 17.01 -6.65 6.59
CA GLY A 5 17.54 -5.33 6.22
C GLY A 5 16.43 -4.30 6.06
N GLN A 6 16.77 -3.01 6.13
CA GLN A 6 15.80 -1.92 6.10
C GLN A 6 14.93 -1.99 4.83
N GLU A 7 15.52 -2.24 3.67
CA GLU A 7 14.79 -2.40 2.40
C GLU A 7 13.73 -3.51 2.44
N ALA A 8 14.05 -4.65 3.05
CA ALA A 8 13.11 -5.75 3.17
C ALA A 8 11.95 -5.41 4.14
N SER A 9 12.24 -4.67 5.21
CA SER A 9 11.22 -4.17 6.13
C SER A 9 10.30 -3.15 5.44
N ASP A 10 10.88 -2.25 4.65
CA ASP A 10 10.13 -1.22 3.91
C ASP A 10 9.26 -1.85 2.81
N ALA A 11 9.76 -2.87 2.10
CA ALA A 11 8.99 -3.61 1.12
C ALA A 11 7.78 -4.34 1.75
N ILE A 12 7.96 -4.92 2.93
CA ILE A 12 6.86 -5.55 3.68
C ILE A 12 5.85 -4.50 4.14
N ALA A 13 6.33 -3.39 4.71
CA ALA A 13 5.47 -2.30 5.16
C ALA A 13 4.65 -1.72 4.00
N TRP A 14 5.27 -1.49 2.84
CA TRP A 14 4.59 -1.04 1.64
C TRP A 14 3.47 -2.01 1.26
N LYS A 15 3.78 -3.30 1.10
CA LYS A 15 2.81 -4.33 0.72
C LYS A 15 1.63 -4.43 1.70
N LEU A 16 1.86 -4.21 2.99
CA LEU A 16 0.80 -4.28 4.00
C LEU A 16 -0.09 -3.05 4.02
N ASN A 17 0.49 -1.87 3.82
CA ASN A 17 -0.20 -0.57 3.88
C ASN A 17 -0.93 -0.23 2.57
N THR A 18 -0.48 -0.75 1.43
CA THR A 18 -1.16 -0.55 0.13
C THR A 18 -2.20 -1.61 -0.20
N ARG A 19 -2.39 -2.61 0.68
CA ARG A 19 -3.35 -3.67 0.44
C ARG A 19 -4.76 -3.28 0.93
N PRO A 20 -5.78 -3.27 0.06
CA PRO A 20 -7.18 -3.13 0.45
C PRO A 20 -7.60 -4.12 1.55
N ARG A 21 -8.36 -3.64 2.53
CA ARG A 21 -8.88 -4.47 3.63
C ARG A 21 -10.40 -4.45 3.64
N LYS A 22 -11.02 -5.63 3.66
CA LYS A 22 -12.50 -5.77 3.78
C LYS A 22 -13.04 -5.07 5.02
N SER A 23 -12.31 -5.14 6.13
CA SER A 23 -12.67 -4.48 7.39
C SER A 23 -12.62 -2.95 7.34
N LEU A 24 -11.96 -2.40 6.31
CA LEU A 24 -11.82 -0.96 6.06
C LEU A 24 -12.64 -0.56 4.82
N GLY A 25 -13.75 -1.23 4.53
CA GLY A 25 -14.58 -0.89 3.37
C GLY A 25 -13.89 -1.10 2.01
N PHE A 26 -12.88 -1.97 1.95
CA PHE A 26 -12.00 -2.18 0.80
C PHE A 26 -11.03 -1.01 0.49
N GLU A 27 -10.83 -0.08 1.42
CA GLU A 27 -9.76 0.91 1.35
C GLU A 27 -8.45 0.33 1.92
N CYS A 28 -7.30 0.88 1.51
CA CYS A 28 -6.02 0.49 2.09
C CYS A 28 -5.63 1.38 3.30
N PRO A 29 -4.82 0.86 4.25
CA PRO A 29 -4.34 1.66 5.38
C PRO A 29 -3.64 2.97 4.99
N ALA A 30 -2.85 2.97 3.91
CA ALA A 30 -2.13 4.17 3.48
C ALA A 30 -3.08 5.31 3.07
N GLU A 31 -4.22 5.00 2.44
CA GLU A 31 -5.24 5.98 2.07
C GLU A 31 -5.93 6.58 3.31
N LEU A 32 -6.26 5.74 4.28
CA LEU A 32 -7.05 6.15 5.45
C LEU A 32 -6.22 6.93 6.49
N PHE A 33 -4.96 6.55 6.68
CA PHE A 33 -4.13 7.09 7.76
C PHE A 33 -3.07 8.08 7.27
N THR A 34 -2.85 8.17 5.96
CA THR A 34 -1.90 9.10 5.32
C THR A 34 -2.47 9.72 4.04
N PRO A 35 -3.64 10.37 4.10
CA PRO A 35 -4.32 10.91 2.92
C PRO A 35 -3.49 11.96 2.16
N ASP A 36 -2.68 12.76 2.85
CA ASP A 36 -1.85 13.81 2.22
C ASP A 36 -0.56 13.27 1.56
N ALA A 37 -0.12 12.07 1.95
CA ALA A 37 1.12 11.47 1.44
C ALA A 37 0.87 10.37 0.38
N SER A 38 -0.38 10.01 0.17
CA SER A 38 -0.77 8.86 -0.64
C SER A 38 -1.38 9.34 -1.96
N ASP A 39 -0.58 9.46 -3.01
CA ASP A 39 -1.11 9.53 -4.39
C ASP A 39 -1.55 8.14 -4.88
N PHE A 40 -2.37 7.48 -4.05
CA PHE A 40 -2.74 6.07 -4.18
C PHE A 40 -3.48 5.80 -5.48
N ARG A 41 -4.25 6.77 -5.96
CA ARG A 41 -4.96 6.66 -7.24
C ARG A 41 -4.01 6.39 -8.39
N GLN A 42 -2.82 6.99 -8.38
CA GLN A 42 -1.83 6.78 -9.43
C GLN A 42 -1.18 5.38 -9.33
N HIS A 43 -0.93 4.88 -8.11
CA HIS A 43 -0.38 3.54 -7.89
C HIS A 43 -1.40 2.41 -8.17
N HIS A 44 -2.66 2.59 -7.74
CA HIS A 44 -3.75 1.65 -7.99
C HIS A 44 -4.12 1.59 -9.47
N ALA A 45 -4.17 2.73 -10.16
CA ALA A 45 -4.37 2.76 -11.61
C ALA A 45 -3.28 1.97 -12.35
N ALA A 46 -2.01 2.07 -11.95
CA ALA A 46 -0.94 1.29 -12.59
C ALA A 46 -1.09 -0.23 -12.38
N LEU A 47 -1.61 -0.67 -11.23
CA LEU A 47 -1.81 -2.10 -10.93
C LEU A 47 -3.00 -2.71 -11.68
N PHE A 48 -4.09 -1.95 -11.87
CA PHE A 48 -5.33 -2.44 -12.48
C PHE A 48 -5.53 -2.05 -13.94
N ALA A 49 -4.91 -0.96 -14.43
CA ALA A 49 -4.94 -0.59 -15.85
C ALA A 49 -4.03 -1.47 -16.74
N LEU A 50 -3.27 -2.39 -16.14
CA LEU A 50 -2.43 -3.37 -16.84
C LEU A 50 -3.12 -4.74 -17.02
N GLN A 51 -4.42 -4.87 -16.75
CA GLN A 51 -5.15 -6.11 -17.04
C GLN A 51 -5.86 -6.00 -18.40
N PRO A 52 -5.59 -6.91 -19.37
CA PRO A 52 -6.31 -7.00 -20.64
C PRO A 52 -7.77 -7.48 -20.46
#